data_AF-A0A2V9W9E8-F1
#
_entry.id   AF-A0A2V9W9E8-F1
#
_cell.length_a   1.000
_cell.length_b   1.000
_cell.length_c   1.000
_cell.angle_alpha   90.00
_cell.angle_beta   90.00
_cell.angle_gamma   90.00
#
_symmetry.space_group_name_H-M   'P 1'
#
loop_
_entity.id
_entity.type
_entity.pdbx_description
1 polymer ?
#
loop_
_entity_poly.entity_id
_entity_poly.type
_entity_poly.pdbx_seq_one_letter_code
_entity_poly.pdbx_strand_id
1 'polypeptide(L)' 'MIEFFKQPNFDWMGKAKYFYALSAILLLAGWISIWQKGGLYYGIDFKGGTNVDVRFAKAPNVD' A
#
# COMPACT_ATOMS: atom_id res chain seq x y z
N MET A 1 20.00 27.10 -21.67
CA MET A 1 19.65 25.93 -20.85
C MET A 1 19.94 26.32 -19.41
N ILE A 2 18.91 26.41 -18.55
CA ILE A 2 19.08 26.86 -17.16
C ILE A 2 19.29 25.61 -16.30
N GLU A 3 20.47 25.48 -15.69
CA GLU A 3 20.74 24.49 -14.65
C GLU A 3 20.34 25.07 -13.29
N PHE A 4 19.29 24.53 -12.69
CA PHE A 4 18.78 24.99 -11.39
C PHE A 4 19.61 24.53 -10.19
N PHE A 5 20.42 23.48 -10.34
CA PHE A 5 21.26 22.95 -9.26
C PHE A 5 22.65 22.59 -9.78
N LYS A 6 23.68 23.29 -9.28
CA LYS A 6 25.08 22.90 -9.47
C LYS A 6 25.48 21.99 -8.33
N GLN A 7 25.77 20.72 -8.65
CA GLN A 7 26.36 19.71 -7.76
C GLN A 7 25.79 19.71 -6.31
N PRO A 8 24.56 19.19 -6.10
CA PRO A 8 23.98 19.11 -4.77
C PRO A 8 24.82 18.20 -3.87
N ASN A 9 25.37 18.76 -2.79
CA ASN A 9 26.08 18.03 -1.74
C ASN A 9 25.15 17.83 -0.54
N PHE A 10 24.49 16.68 -0.48
CA PHE A 10 23.58 16.33 0.60
C PHE A 10 24.00 15.01 1.24
N ASP A 11 24.14 15.02 2.57
CA ASP A 11 24.52 13.84 3.34
C ASP A 11 23.29 12.93 3.57
N TRP A 12 23.04 12.07 2.59
CA TRP A 12 21.99 11.06 2.68
C TRP A 12 22.30 9.99 3.72
N MET A 13 23.58 9.64 3.89
CA MET A 13 24.00 8.60 4.81
C MET A 13 23.81 9.01 6.26
N GLY A 14 24.14 10.26 6.61
CA GLY A 14 23.89 10.81 7.95
C GLY A 14 22.40 10.93 8.30
N LYS A 15 21.52 11.01 7.29
CA LYS A 15 20.06 11.10 7.49
C LYS A 15 19.32 9.77 7.35
N ALA A 16 19.99 8.69 6.94
CA ALA A 16 19.37 7.40 6.65
C ALA A 16 18.50 6.87 7.80
N LYS A 17 18.95 7.07 9.05
CA LYS A 17 18.21 6.65 10.26
C LYS A 17 16.79 7.22 10.36
N TYR A 18 16.56 8.45 9.90
CA TYR A 18 15.23 9.07 9.93
C TYR A 18 14.30 8.40 8.93
N PHE A 19 14.82 8.04 7.75
CA PHE A 19 14.06 7.32 6.74
C PHE A 19 13.74 5.89 7.19
N TYR A 20 14.70 5.19 7.80
CA TYR A 20 14.45 3.86 8.37
C TYR A 20 13.37 3.90 9.45
N ALA A 21 13.42 4.89 10.34
CA ALA A 21 12.39 5.06 11.38
C ALA A 21 11.01 5.33 10.77
N LEU A 22 10.91 6.23 9.80
CA LEU A 22 9.66 6.52 9.09
C LEU A 22 9.10 5.28 8.38
N SER A 23 9.95 4.54 7.66
CA SER A 23 9.57 3.29 7.00
C SER A 23 9.08 2.24 7.99
N ALA A 24 9.74 2.10 9.14
CA ALA A 24 9.32 1.16 10.19
C ALA A 24 7.96 1.52 10.77
N ILE A 25 7.70 2.82 11.03
CA ILE A 25 6.38 3.29 11.50
C ILE A 25 5.28 2.95 10.50
N LEU A 26 5.51 3.25 9.21
CA LEU A 26 4.55 2.95 8.15
C LEU A 26 4.28 1.44 8.02
N LEU A 27 5.33 0.63 8.12
CA LEU A 27 5.24 -0.82 8.10
C LEU A 27 4.39 -1.32 9.28
N LEU A 28 4.67 -0.86 10.50
CA LEU A 28 3.90 -1.21 11.70
C LEU A 28 2.44 -0.78 11.61
N ALA A 29 2.17 0.43 11.10
CA ALA A 29 0.79 0.89 10.87
C ALA A 29 0.03 -0.03 9.91
N GLY A 30 0.69 -0.51 8.85
CA GLY A 30 0.14 -1.53 7.95
C GLY A 30 -0.21 -2.83 8.66
N TRP A 31 0.70 -3.35 9.48
CA TRP A 31 0.47 -4.57 10.26
C TRP A 31 -0.69 -4.42 11.26
N ILE A 32 -0.76 -3.29 11.97
CA ILE A 32 -1.85 -3.00 12.91
C ILE A 32 -3.19 -2.96 12.17
N SER A 33 -3.25 -2.30 11.01
CA SER A 33 -4.45 -2.25 10.17
C SER A 33 -4.92 -3.64 9.73
N ILE A 34 -4.00 -4.51 9.30
CA ILE A 34 -4.30 -5.89 8.94
C ILE A 34 -4.90 -6.63 10.15
N TRP A 35 -4.29 -6.50 11.33
CA TRP A 35 -4.77 -7.21 12.52
C TRP A 35 -6.15 -6.71 12.98
N GLN A 36 -6.36 -5.40 13.02
CA GLN A 36 -7.65 -4.79 13.40
C GLN A 36 -8.80 -5.15 12.46
N LYS A 37 -8.50 -5.38 11.17
CA LYS A 37 -9.51 -5.78 10.17
C LYS A 37 -9.78 -7.29 10.11
N GLY A 38 -9.24 -8.07 11.06
CA GLY A 38 -9.46 -9.51 11.11
C GLY A 38 -8.51 -10.32 10.23
N GLY A 39 -7.35 -9.76 9.87
CA GLY A 39 -6.30 -10.42 9.09
C GLY A 39 -6.30 -10.02 7.63
N LEU A 40 -5.58 -10.79 6.81
CA LEU A 40 -5.49 -10.58 5.37
C LEU A 40 -6.80 -10.98 4.67
N TYR A 41 -7.17 -10.22 3.63
CA TYR A 41 -8.28 -10.59 2.74
C TYR A 41 -7.82 -11.69 1.79
N TYR A 42 -8.19 -12.91 2.12
CA TYR A 42 -7.93 -14.08 1.29
C TYR A 42 -9.05 -14.27 0.26
N GLY A 43 -8.67 -14.46 -1.00
CA GLY A 43 -9.57 -14.87 -2.09
C GLY A 43 -9.83 -16.38 -2.12
N ILE A 44 -10.53 -16.84 -3.16
CA ILE A 44 -10.90 -18.25 -3.33
C ILE A 44 -9.69 -19.19 -3.41
N ASP A 45 -8.53 -18.70 -3.89
CA ASP A 45 -7.30 -19.49 -3.98
C ASP A 45 -6.76 -19.94 -2.60
N PHE A 46 -7.14 -19.23 -1.53
CA PHE A 46 -6.64 -19.47 -0.18
C PHE A 46 -7.72 -19.89 0.82
N LYS A 47 -8.99 -19.52 0.59
CA LYS A 47 -10.13 -19.88 1.45
C LYS A 47 -11.08 -20.93 0.85
N GLY A 48 -10.90 -21.27 -0.42
CA GLY A 48 -11.88 -22.06 -1.18
C GLY A 48 -13.18 -21.29 -1.43
N GLY A 49 -14.13 -21.93 -2.11
CA GLY A 49 -15.42 -21.33 -2.47
C GLY A 49 -15.57 -21.16 -3.99
N THR A 50 -16.51 -20.31 -4.39
CA THR A 50 -16.83 -20.06 -5.80
C THR A 50 -16.97 -18.57 -6.03
N ASN A 51 -16.14 -18.01 -6.91
CA ASN A 51 -16.35 -16.66 -7.44
C ASN A 51 -17.18 -16.75 -8.72
N VAL A 52 -18.18 -15.88 -8.84
CA VAL A 52 -19.03 -15.78 -10.03
C VAL A 52 -19.03 -14.33 -10.48
N ASP A 53 -18.38 -14.07 -11.62
CA ASP A 53 -18.42 -12.76 -12.26
C ASP A 53 -19.66 -12.65 -13.15
N VAL A 54 -20.52 -11.66 -12.89
CA VAL A 54 -21.76 -11.45 -13.62
C VAL A 54 -21.74 -10.15 -14.42
N ARG A 55 -22.25 -10.21 -15.65
CA ARG A 55 -22.39 -9.03 -16.53
C ARG A 55 -23.85 -8.65 -16.65
N PHE A 56 -24.19 -7.45 -16.17
CA PHE A 56 -25.54 -6.92 -16.31
C PHE A 56 -25.74 -6.25 -17.67
N ALA A 57 -26.89 -6.46 -18.29
CA ALA A 57 -27.26 -5.82 -19.56
C ALA A 57 -27.63 -4.33 -19.39
N LYS A 58 -28.05 -3.94 -18.20
CA LYS A 58 -28.36 -2.56 -17.78
C LYS A 58 -27.83 -2.35 -16.37
N ALA A 59 -27.58 -1.09 -15.98
CA ALA A 59 -27.13 -0.78 -14.63
C ALA A 59 -28.09 -1.39 -13.59
N PRO A 60 -27.61 -2.25 -12.67
CA PRO A 60 -28.46 -2.85 -11.66
C PRO A 60 -28.91 -1.79 -10.67
N ASN A 61 -30.14 -1.93 -10.16
CA ASN A 61 -30.58 -1.15 -9.01
C ASN A 61 -29.85 -1.70 -7.77
N VAL A 62 -29.14 -0.84 -7.05
CA VAL A 62 -28.26 -1.21 -5.91
C VAL A 62 -28.73 -0.60 -4.59
N ASP A 63 -29.95 -0.06 -4.56
CA ASP A 63 -30.61 0.44 -3.35
C ASP A 63 -31.38 -0.67 -2.61
#